data_AF-A0A845FSP8-F1
#
_entry.id   AF-A0A845FSP8-F1
#
_cell.length_a   1.000
_cell.length_b   1.000
_cell.length_c   1.000
_cell.angle_alpha   90.00
_cell.angle_beta   90.00
_cell.angle_gamma   90.00
#
_symmetry.space_group_name_H-M   'P 1'
#
loop_
_entity.id
_entity.type
_entity.pdbx_description
1 polymer ?
#
loop_
_entity_poly.entity_id
_entity_poly.type
_entity_poly.pdbx_seq_one_letter_code
_entity_poly.pdbx_strand_id
1 'polypeptide(L)'
;MKISHWLGVQTPASRVEQLLSTLGGVISLALITAICYLSLGVQGTLAVVPSMGAATVLLFAVPHGPLSQPWALLGGNLLSALVGVTCALLIPNVFLAAGLAVGLAIAAMHLGRCIHPPGGATALAAVIGGEAVRELGYLFVIVPVLLNCVVILVVALLFNNLFPWRRYPLAAMKYRPSPVGPDSVIPSRHYIAEAVRQIDSMVDITVEELQIIFERAEALRQKDVLASFDFEPGGVYSNNRPGADWSVRKIIDYASHPDPNRELIIYRVLEGAERNRTGSCSRMEFARWAKQKLQPAGRS
;
A
#
# COMPACT_ATOMS: atom_id res chain seq x y z
N MET A 1 -12.13 -14.71 22.09
CA MET A 1 -12.13 -13.89 20.85
C MET A 1 -13.57 -13.55 20.49
N LYS A 2 -13.89 -12.29 20.21
CA LYS A 2 -15.23 -11.92 19.71
C LYS A 2 -15.39 -12.50 18.28
N ILE A 3 -16.53 -13.13 17.99
CA ILE A 3 -16.84 -13.73 16.68
C ILE A 3 -16.62 -12.74 15.53
N SER A 4 -16.93 -11.47 15.76
CA SER A 4 -16.71 -10.38 14.79
C SER A 4 -15.25 -10.21 14.36
N HIS A 5 -14.29 -10.47 15.24
CA HIS A 5 -12.87 -10.40 14.93
C HIS A 5 -12.39 -11.64 14.16
N TRP A 6 -12.97 -12.81 14.44
CA TRP A 6 -12.67 -14.03 13.67
C TRP A 6 -13.23 -13.96 12.25
N LEU A 7 -14.41 -13.34 12.07
CA LEU A 7 -15.02 -13.09 10.77
C LEU A 7 -14.41 -11.90 10.01
N GLY A 8 -13.55 -11.10 10.65
CA GLY A 8 -12.94 -9.92 10.03
C GLY A 8 -13.94 -8.83 9.66
N VAL A 9 -14.99 -8.62 10.48
CA VAL A 9 -16.01 -7.59 10.21
C VAL A 9 -15.35 -6.21 10.18
N GLN A 10 -15.42 -5.54 9.03
CA GLN A 10 -14.81 -4.24 8.79
C GLN A 10 -15.53 -3.11 9.55
N THR A 11 -14.81 -2.01 9.79
CA THR A 11 -15.40 -0.79 10.34
C THR A 11 -16.39 -0.18 9.35
N PRO A 12 -17.59 0.23 9.80
CA PRO A 12 -18.59 0.76 8.91
C PRO A 12 -18.16 2.12 8.34
N ALA A 13 -18.24 2.28 7.02
CA ALA A 13 -18.13 3.59 6.36
C ALA A 13 -19.32 4.49 6.75
N SER A 14 -19.20 5.80 6.54
CA SER A 14 -20.33 6.71 6.77
C SER A 14 -21.56 6.34 5.92
N ARG A 15 -22.77 6.71 6.39
CA ARG A 15 -24.01 6.43 5.65
C ARG A 15 -24.02 7.09 4.27
N VAL A 16 -23.36 8.24 4.14
CA VAL A 16 -23.19 8.94 2.87
C VAL A 16 -22.32 8.11 1.93
N GLU A 17 -21.17 7.62 2.40
CA GLU A 17 -20.30 6.74 1.61
C GLU A 17 -21.02 5.45 1.17
N GLN A 18 -21.82 4.85 2.05
CA GLN A 18 -22.63 3.66 1.69
C GLN A 18 -23.65 3.96 0.59
N LEU A 19 -24.35 5.09 0.68
CA LEU A 19 -25.33 5.50 -0.33
C LEU A 19 -24.66 5.81 -1.67
N LEU A 20 -23.55 6.55 -1.66
CA LEU A 20 -22.81 6.90 -2.86
C LEU A 20 -22.24 5.65 -3.54
N SER A 21 -21.65 4.73 -2.77
CA SER A 21 -21.14 3.47 -3.30
C SER A 21 -22.24 2.63 -3.95
N THR A 22 -23.40 2.56 -3.30
CA THR A 22 -24.57 1.83 -3.82
C THR A 22 -25.10 2.47 -5.11
N LEU A 23 -25.26 3.80 -5.16
CA LEU A 23 -25.77 4.50 -6.33
C LEU A 23 -24.83 4.37 -7.54
N GLY A 24 -23.53 4.62 -7.34
CA GLY A 24 -22.53 4.43 -8.38
C GLY A 24 -22.53 2.99 -8.90
N GLY A 25 -22.64 2.03 -7.98
CA GLY A 25 -22.71 0.61 -8.33
C GLY A 25 -23.93 0.23 -9.15
N VAL A 26 -25.12 0.70 -8.77
CA VAL A 26 -26.36 0.47 -9.52
C VAL A 26 -26.28 1.06 -10.92
N ILE A 27 -25.81 2.30 -11.06
CA ILE A 27 -25.70 2.99 -12.35
C ILE A 27 -24.76 2.21 -13.28
N SER A 28 -23.56 1.87 -12.81
CA SER A 28 -22.58 1.12 -13.61
C SER A 28 -23.09 -0.26 -13.99
N LEU A 29 -23.64 -1.03 -13.04
CA LEU A 29 -24.08 -2.39 -13.32
C LEU A 29 -25.29 -2.44 -14.26
N ALA A 30 -26.20 -1.46 -14.17
CA ALA A 30 -27.32 -1.34 -15.10
C ALA A 30 -26.84 -1.11 -16.55
N LEU A 31 -25.88 -0.19 -16.74
CA LEU A 31 -25.29 0.07 -18.06
C LEU A 31 -24.57 -1.17 -18.61
N ILE A 32 -23.76 -1.84 -17.80
CA ILE A 32 -23.05 -3.06 -18.19
C ILE A 32 -24.02 -4.17 -18.56
N THR A 33 -25.07 -4.38 -17.77
CA THR A 33 -26.07 -5.42 -18.03
C THR A 33 -26.77 -5.16 -19.36
N ALA A 34 -27.12 -3.91 -19.65
CA ALA A 34 -27.70 -3.54 -20.95
C ALA A 34 -26.72 -3.81 -22.11
N ILE A 35 -25.46 -3.43 -21.99
CA ILE A 35 -24.43 -3.69 -23.00
C ILE A 35 -24.22 -5.19 -23.24
N CYS A 36 -24.06 -5.96 -22.16
CA CYS A 36 -23.90 -7.40 -22.23
C CYS A 36 -25.12 -8.08 -22.87
N TYR A 37 -26.33 -7.66 -22.49
CA TYR A 37 -27.56 -8.24 -23.03
C TYR A 37 -27.67 -8.00 -24.54
N LEU A 38 -27.36 -6.79 -25.00
CA LEU A 38 -27.37 -6.43 -26.42
C LEU A 38 -26.26 -7.14 -27.21
N SER A 39 -25.12 -7.44 -26.58
CA SER A 39 -23.95 -8.01 -27.26
C SER A 39 -23.91 -9.54 -27.26
N LEU A 40 -24.41 -10.18 -26.19
CA LEU A 40 -24.23 -11.61 -25.92
C LEU A 40 -25.55 -12.37 -25.68
N GLY A 41 -26.68 -11.68 -25.63
CA GLY A 41 -27.94 -12.24 -25.17
C GLY A 41 -27.91 -12.64 -23.69
N VAL A 42 -28.93 -13.39 -23.25
CA VAL A 42 -29.13 -13.73 -21.84
C VAL A 42 -27.98 -14.56 -21.28
N GLN A 43 -27.56 -15.63 -21.96
CA GLN A 43 -26.59 -16.58 -21.42
C GLN A 43 -25.20 -15.96 -21.23
N GLY A 44 -24.68 -15.24 -22.23
CA GLY A 44 -23.38 -14.57 -22.08
C GLY A 44 -23.42 -13.42 -21.07
N THR A 45 -24.57 -12.77 -20.91
CA THR A 45 -24.77 -11.77 -19.84
C THR A 45 -24.62 -12.40 -18.46
N LEU A 46 -25.27 -13.54 -18.21
CA LEU A 46 -25.18 -14.24 -16.92
C LEU A 46 -23.75 -14.72 -16.60
N ALA A 47 -22.92 -14.97 -17.61
CA ALA A 47 -21.52 -15.35 -17.42
C ALA A 47 -20.63 -14.16 -17.05
N VAL A 48 -20.80 -13.01 -17.73
CA VAL A 48 -19.88 -11.86 -17.61
C VAL A 48 -20.27 -10.90 -16.48
N VAL A 49 -21.57 -10.68 -16.27
CA VAL A 49 -22.07 -9.69 -15.29
C VAL A 49 -21.57 -9.94 -13.86
N PRO A 50 -21.45 -11.19 -13.35
CA PRO A 50 -20.90 -11.41 -12.01
C PRO A 50 -19.48 -10.84 -11.81
N SER A 51 -18.60 -10.98 -12.81
CA SER A 51 -17.27 -10.38 -12.78
C SER A 51 -17.35 -8.86 -12.77
N MET A 52 -18.14 -8.28 -13.67
CA MET A 52 -18.29 -6.82 -13.77
C MET A 52 -18.96 -6.21 -12.53
N GLY A 53 -19.87 -6.94 -11.89
CA GLY A 53 -20.45 -6.59 -10.59
C GLY A 53 -19.40 -6.52 -9.49
N ALA A 54 -18.50 -7.51 -9.40
CA ALA A 54 -17.40 -7.48 -8.44
C ALA A 54 -16.42 -6.31 -8.71
N ALA A 55 -16.11 -6.01 -9.98
CA ALA A 55 -15.31 -4.84 -10.35
C ALA A 55 -15.97 -3.52 -9.94
N THR A 56 -17.29 -3.42 -10.18
CA THR A 56 -18.10 -2.28 -9.78
C THR A 56 -18.06 -2.09 -8.26
N VAL A 57 -18.23 -3.16 -7.47
CA VAL A 57 -18.12 -3.08 -5.99
C VAL A 57 -16.78 -2.49 -5.57
N LEU A 58 -15.66 -2.97 -6.14
CA LEU A 58 -14.33 -2.44 -5.80
C LEU A 58 -14.20 -0.94 -6.14
N LEU A 59 -14.62 -0.54 -7.33
CA LEU A 59 -14.42 0.83 -7.82
C LEU A 59 -15.28 1.88 -7.10
N PHE A 60 -16.41 1.49 -6.51
CA PHE A 60 -17.30 2.42 -5.82
C PHE A 60 -17.27 2.32 -4.30
N ALA A 61 -17.05 1.14 -3.73
CA ALA A 61 -16.92 0.95 -2.28
C ALA A 61 -15.49 1.20 -1.78
N VAL A 62 -14.48 0.99 -2.64
CA VAL A 62 -13.06 1.13 -2.28
C VAL A 62 -12.28 1.89 -3.38
N PRO A 63 -12.71 3.10 -3.78
CA PRO A 63 -12.11 3.79 -4.92
C PRO A 63 -10.61 4.08 -4.76
N HIS A 64 -10.14 4.29 -3.53
CA HIS A 64 -8.73 4.57 -3.22
C HIS A 64 -7.88 3.30 -3.12
N GLY A 65 -8.48 2.11 -3.18
CA GLY A 65 -7.76 0.85 -3.08
C GLY A 65 -6.84 0.60 -4.29
N PRO A 66 -5.68 -0.06 -4.11
CA PRO A 66 -4.78 -0.39 -5.22
C PRO A 66 -5.46 -1.30 -6.25
N LEU A 67 -6.32 -2.21 -5.78
CA LEU A 67 -7.06 -3.15 -6.63
C LEU A 67 -8.18 -2.50 -7.47
N SER A 68 -8.56 -1.27 -7.12
CA SER A 68 -9.57 -0.48 -7.82
C SER A 68 -8.96 0.48 -8.84
N GLN A 69 -7.64 0.67 -8.84
CA GLN A 69 -6.97 1.62 -9.75
C GLN A 69 -7.10 1.18 -11.22
N PRO A 70 -7.01 2.11 -12.19
CA PRO A 70 -7.28 1.81 -13.60
C PRO A 70 -6.43 0.67 -14.18
N TRP A 71 -5.16 0.54 -13.76
CA TRP A 71 -4.31 -0.56 -14.24
C TRP A 71 -4.76 -1.93 -13.72
N ALA A 72 -5.21 -2.02 -12.47
CA ALA A 72 -5.77 -3.24 -11.94
C ALA A 72 -7.05 -3.61 -12.70
N LEU A 73 -7.99 -2.67 -12.89
CA LEU A 73 -9.22 -2.90 -13.65
C LEU A 73 -8.95 -3.36 -15.08
N LEU A 74 -8.16 -2.60 -15.85
CA LEU A 74 -7.92 -2.85 -17.26
C LEU A 74 -6.98 -4.04 -17.45
N GLY A 75 -5.76 -3.96 -16.90
CA GLY A 75 -4.76 -5.02 -17.05
C GLY A 75 -5.25 -6.35 -16.47
N GLY A 76 -5.89 -6.30 -15.30
CA GLY A 76 -6.41 -7.49 -14.63
C GLY A 76 -7.48 -8.22 -15.40
N ASN A 77 -8.52 -7.52 -15.90
CA ASN A 77 -9.57 -8.17 -16.70
C ASN A 77 -9.09 -8.57 -18.09
N LEU A 78 -8.28 -7.77 -18.78
CA LEU A 78 -7.83 -8.07 -20.14
C LEU A 78 -6.86 -9.26 -20.19
N LEU A 79 -5.89 -9.33 -19.27
CA LEU A 79 -5.00 -10.49 -19.18
C LEU A 79 -5.78 -11.75 -18.79
N SER A 80 -6.73 -11.62 -17.86
CA SER A 80 -7.57 -12.74 -17.44
C SER A 80 -8.47 -13.24 -18.57
N ALA A 81 -9.07 -12.34 -19.35
CA ALA A 81 -9.88 -12.69 -20.52
C ALA A 81 -9.05 -13.41 -21.58
N LEU A 82 -7.84 -12.91 -21.87
CA LEU A 82 -6.92 -13.53 -22.82
C LEU A 82 -6.56 -14.96 -22.40
N VAL A 83 -6.18 -15.14 -21.14
CA VAL A 83 -5.86 -16.46 -20.57
C VAL A 83 -7.10 -17.37 -20.60
N GLY A 84 -8.26 -16.87 -20.18
CA GLY A 84 -9.51 -17.64 -20.16
C GLY A 84 -9.93 -18.14 -21.54
N VAL A 85 -9.91 -17.26 -22.55
CA VAL A 85 -10.20 -17.63 -23.95
C VAL A 85 -9.18 -18.67 -24.45
N THR A 86 -7.89 -18.49 -24.15
CA THR A 86 -6.84 -19.44 -24.54
C THR A 86 -7.09 -20.81 -23.94
N CYS A 87 -7.44 -20.89 -22.66
CA CYS A 87 -7.79 -22.14 -22.00
C CYS A 87 -9.06 -22.77 -22.59
N ALA A 88 -10.09 -21.97 -22.86
CA ALA A 88 -11.34 -22.45 -23.46
C ALA A 88 -11.14 -23.05 -24.86
N LEU A 89 -10.20 -22.53 -25.65
CA LEU A 89 -9.88 -23.02 -26.99
C LEU A 89 -8.98 -24.26 -26.98
N LEU A 90 -8.01 -24.33 -26.05
CA LEU A 90 -6.99 -25.38 -26.05
C LEU A 90 -7.36 -26.62 -25.24
N ILE A 91 -8.29 -26.51 -24.28
CA ILE A 91 -8.56 -27.54 -23.28
C ILE A 91 -10.01 -28.03 -23.41
N PRO A 92 -10.24 -29.25 -23.94
CA PRO A 92 -11.60 -29.76 -24.17
C PRO A 92 -12.42 -29.98 -22.89
N ASN A 93 -11.77 -30.33 -21.78
CA ASN A 93 -12.45 -30.55 -20.51
C ASN A 93 -12.73 -29.22 -19.80
N VAL A 94 -14.00 -28.84 -19.70
CA VAL A 94 -14.45 -27.56 -19.14
C VAL A 94 -14.01 -27.34 -17.70
N PHE A 95 -14.04 -28.37 -16.84
CA PHE A 95 -13.64 -28.23 -15.43
C PHE A 95 -12.14 -27.96 -15.29
N LEU A 96 -11.33 -28.68 -16.08
CA LEU A 96 -9.88 -28.47 -16.11
C LEU A 96 -9.54 -27.11 -16.72
N ALA A 97 -10.20 -26.74 -17.82
CA ALA A 97 -10.04 -25.44 -18.47
C ALA A 97 -10.36 -24.29 -17.51
N ALA A 98 -11.45 -24.41 -16.74
CA ALA A 98 -11.89 -23.41 -15.77
C ALA A 98 -10.86 -23.22 -14.64
N GLY A 99 -10.39 -24.32 -14.03
CA GLY A 99 -9.37 -24.26 -12.98
C GLY A 99 -8.05 -23.65 -13.46
N LEU A 100 -7.59 -24.07 -14.64
CA LEU A 100 -6.37 -23.54 -15.25
C LEU A 100 -6.52 -22.08 -15.68
N ALA A 101 -7.66 -21.70 -16.25
CA ALA A 101 -7.94 -20.31 -16.64
C ALA A 101 -7.80 -19.36 -15.45
N VAL A 102 -8.42 -19.69 -14.31
CA VAL A 102 -8.34 -18.86 -13.10
C VAL A 102 -6.93 -18.85 -12.51
N GLY A 103 -6.29 -20.02 -12.38
CA GLY A 103 -4.94 -20.12 -11.81
C GLY A 103 -3.88 -19.39 -12.64
N LEU A 104 -3.93 -19.55 -13.97
CA LEU A 104 -3.04 -18.86 -14.89
C LEU A 104 -3.35 -17.36 -14.98
N ALA A 105 -4.62 -16.96 -14.86
CA ALA A 105 -4.99 -15.54 -14.78
C ALA A 105 -4.41 -14.87 -13.54
N ILE A 106 -4.45 -15.54 -12.38
CA ILE A 106 -3.78 -15.05 -11.15
C ILE A 106 -2.29 -14.87 -11.38
N ALA A 107 -1.61 -15.85 -12.00
CA ALA A 107 -0.20 -15.76 -12.33
C ALA A 107 0.10 -14.58 -13.29
N ALA A 108 -0.71 -14.43 -14.35
CA ALA A 108 -0.58 -13.34 -15.32
C ALA A 108 -0.76 -11.97 -14.66
N MET A 109 -1.74 -11.83 -13.76
CA MET A 109 -1.97 -10.59 -13.02
C MET A 109 -0.83 -10.26 -12.04
N HIS A 110 -0.23 -11.27 -11.40
CA HIS A 110 0.96 -11.08 -10.56
C HIS A 110 2.13 -10.55 -11.38
N LEU A 111 2.39 -11.16 -12.54
CA LEU A 111 3.45 -10.73 -13.45
C LEU A 111 3.19 -9.32 -14.01
N GLY A 112 1.95 -9.03 -14.37
CA GLY A 112 1.51 -7.71 -14.86
C GLY A 112 1.35 -6.65 -13.75
N ARG A 113 1.50 -7.03 -12.47
CA ARG A 113 1.28 -6.17 -11.30
C ARG A 113 -0.08 -5.47 -11.34
N CYS A 114 -1.10 -6.19 -11.79
CA CYS A 114 -2.45 -5.71 -12.01
C CYS A 114 -3.48 -6.65 -11.37
N ILE A 115 -3.19 -7.11 -10.14
CA ILE A 115 -4.12 -7.97 -9.40
C ILE A 115 -5.46 -7.25 -9.27
N HIS A 116 -6.47 -7.89 -9.83
CA HIS A 116 -7.84 -7.43 -9.79
C HIS A 116 -8.71 -8.68 -9.69
N PRO A 117 -9.17 -9.05 -8.47
CA PRO A 117 -9.91 -10.30 -8.25
C PRO A 117 -11.07 -10.56 -9.22
N PRO A 118 -11.84 -9.54 -9.69
CA PRO A 118 -12.84 -9.73 -10.74
C PRO A 118 -12.31 -10.35 -12.03
N GLY A 119 -11.03 -10.13 -12.36
CA GLY A 119 -10.36 -10.75 -13.49
C GLY A 119 -10.42 -12.27 -13.46
N GLY A 120 -10.27 -12.89 -12.27
CA GLY A 120 -10.43 -14.35 -12.13
C GLY A 120 -11.82 -14.83 -12.58
N ALA A 121 -12.87 -14.09 -12.22
CA ALA A 121 -14.23 -14.38 -12.69
C ALA A 121 -14.39 -14.11 -14.20
N THR A 122 -13.69 -13.12 -14.78
CA THR A 122 -13.65 -12.91 -16.23
C THR A 122 -12.99 -14.07 -16.96
N ALA A 123 -11.88 -14.60 -16.45
CA ALA A 123 -11.22 -15.80 -17.01
C ALA A 123 -12.16 -17.01 -16.97
N LEU A 124 -12.86 -17.20 -15.85
CA LEU A 124 -13.85 -18.27 -15.71
C LEU A 124 -15.01 -18.09 -16.70
N ALA A 125 -15.53 -16.87 -16.84
CA ALA A 125 -16.62 -16.55 -17.77
C ALA A 125 -16.28 -16.89 -19.22
N ALA A 126 -15.02 -16.71 -19.65
CA ALA A 126 -14.55 -17.11 -20.98
C ALA A 126 -14.68 -18.63 -21.22
N VAL A 127 -14.56 -19.44 -20.17
CA VAL A 127 -14.65 -20.90 -20.24
C VAL A 127 -16.09 -21.40 -20.12
N ILE A 128 -16.87 -20.85 -19.19
CA ILE A 128 -18.22 -21.34 -18.88
C ILE A 128 -19.35 -20.56 -19.57
N GLY A 129 -19.01 -19.56 -20.39
CA GLY A 129 -19.96 -18.64 -21.01
C GLY A 129 -20.81 -19.22 -22.14
N GLY A 130 -20.72 -20.52 -22.41
CA GLY A 130 -21.49 -21.21 -23.44
C GLY A 130 -21.04 -20.88 -24.86
N GLU A 131 -21.88 -21.28 -25.84
CA GLU A 131 -21.59 -21.14 -27.28
C GLU A 131 -21.33 -19.68 -27.67
N ALA A 132 -22.15 -18.74 -27.17
CA ALA A 132 -22.05 -17.32 -27.50
C ALA A 132 -20.69 -16.70 -27.14
N VAL A 133 -20.11 -17.10 -26.00
CA VAL A 133 -18.78 -16.63 -25.59
C VAL A 133 -17.68 -17.36 -26.35
N ARG A 134 -17.88 -18.65 -26.66
CA ARG A 134 -16.90 -19.46 -27.38
C ARG A 134 -16.77 -19.04 -28.85
N GLU A 135 -17.88 -18.69 -29.51
CA GLU A 135 -17.90 -18.19 -30.89
C GLU A 135 -17.16 -16.86 -31.06
N LEU A 136 -17.16 -16.01 -30.03
CA LEU A 136 -16.40 -14.76 -30.05
C LEU A 136 -14.89 -15.00 -30.05
N GLY A 137 -14.41 -16.10 -29.45
CA GLY A 137 -12.99 -16.35 -29.26
C GLY A 137 -12.29 -15.14 -28.63
N TYR A 138 -11.21 -14.65 -29.24
CA TYR A 138 -10.48 -13.49 -28.74
C TYR A 138 -11.25 -12.16 -28.84
N LEU A 139 -12.34 -12.10 -29.61
CA LEU A 139 -13.20 -10.93 -29.63
C LEU A 139 -13.85 -10.68 -28.27
N PHE A 140 -14.02 -11.72 -27.44
CA PHE A 140 -14.48 -11.62 -26.04
C PHE A 140 -13.68 -10.59 -25.22
N VAL A 141 -12.36 -10.49 -25.47
CA VAL A 141 -11.46 -9.56 -24.78
C VAL A 141 -11.84 -8.11 -25.08
N ILE A 142 -12.27 -7.82 -26.31
CA ILE A 142 -12.66 -6.47 -26.73
C ILE A 142 -14.13 -6.23 -26.38
N VAL A 143 -15.01 -7.15 -26.78
CA VAL A 143 -16.44 -7.11 -26.53
C VAL A 143 -16.85 -8.44 -25.90
N PRO A 144 -17.29 -8.47 -24.64
CA PRO A 144 -17.70 -7.30 -23.84
C PRO A 144 -16.63 -6.77 -22.87
N VAL A 145 -15.49 -7.45 -22.67
CA VAL A 145 -14.64 -7.20 -21.49
C VAL A 145 -14.03 -5.80 -21.47
N LEU A 146 -13.30 -5.39 -22.51
CA LEU A 146 -12.70 -4.05 -22.59
C LEU A 146 -13.78 -2.97 -22.55
N LEU A 147 -14.86 -3.16 -23.32
CA LEU A 147 -15.98 -2.21 -23.36
C LEU A 147 -16.57 -1.98 -21.96
N ASN A 148 -16.85 -3.05 -21.23
CA ASN A 148 -17.37 -2.96 -19.87
C ASN A 148 -16.37 -2.27 -18.93
N CYS A 149 -15.09 -2.62 -19.00
CA CYS A 149 -14.06 -1.98 -18.18
C CYS A 149 -13.97 -0.48 -18.45
N VAL A 150 -14.03 -0.05 -19.72
CA VAL A 150 -14.05 1.38 -20.09
C VAL A 150 -15.29 2.07 -19.56
N VAL A 151 -16.46 1.45 -19.65
CA VAL A 151 -17.71 2.01 -19.12
C VAL A 151 -17.65 2.17 -17.61
N ILE A 152 -17.24 1.12 -16.87
CA ILE A 152 -17.06 1.21 -15.41
C ILE A 152 -16.06 2.32 -15.08
N LEU A 153 -14.93 2.37 -15.78
CA LEU A 153 -13.89 3.36 -15.55
C LEU A 153 -14.40 4.78 -15.76
N VAL A 154 -15.11 5.05 -16.86
CA VAL A 154 -15.69 6.38 -17.14
C VAL A 154 -16.71 6.76 -16.06
N VAL A 155 -17.61 5.86 -15.67
CA VAL A 155 -18.58 6.16 -14.61
C VAL A 155 -17.87 6.39 -13.28
N ALA A 156 -16.86 5.58 -12.94
CA ALA A 156 -16.08 5.76 -11.71
C ALA A 156 -15.29 7.07 -11.71
N LEU A 157 -14.71 7.47 -12.85
CA LEU A 157 -14.04 8.76 -13.00
C LEU A 157 -15.02 9.92 -12.79
N LEU A 158 -16.18 9.88 -13.44
CA LEU A 158 -17.17 10.96 -13.31
C LEU A 158 -17.71 10.99 -11.87
N PHE A 159 -18.20 9.86 -11.37
CA PHE A 159 -18.93 9.78 -10.11
C PHE A 159 -18.01 10.01 -8.89
N ASN A 160 -16.83 9.39 -8.83
CA ASN A 160 -15.94 9.57 -7.67
C ASN A 160 -15.36 10.99 -7.62
N ASN A 161 -15.11 11.64 -8.77
CA ASN A 161 -14.58 13.01 -8.77
C ASN A 161 -15.64 14.10 -8.50
N LEU A 162 -16.94 13.75 -8.37
CA LEU A 162 -17.96 14.70 -7.88
C LEU A 162 -17.78 15.05 -6.41
N PHE A 163 -17.07 14.22 -5.64
CA PHE A 163 -16.93 14.36 -4.19
C PHE A 163 -15.47 14.65 -3.81
N PRO A 164 -15.16 15.78 -3.14
CA PRO A 164 -13.77 16.19 -2.87
C PRO A 164 -12.90 15.19 -2.11
N TRP A 165 -13.50 14.31 -1.30
CA TRP A 165 -12.81 13.28 -0.52
C TRP A 165 -12.59 11.97 -1.29
N ARG A 166 -13.34 11.71 -2.36
CA ARG A 166 -13.14 10.57 -3.26
C ARG A 166 -12.19 11.00 -4.38
N ARG A 167 -11.01 10.39 -4.44
CA ARG A 167 -9.97 10.76 -5.41
C ARG A 167 -9.70 9.58 -6.30
N TYR A 168 -10.06 9.70 -7.58
CA TYR A 168 -9.93 8.59 -8.52
C TYR A 168 -9.58 9.08 -9.94
N PRO A 169 -8.48 8.61 -10.55
CA PRO A 169 -7.47 7.72 -9.99
C PRO A 169 -6.53 8.48 -9.05
N LEU A 170 -5.86 7.76 -8.15
CA LEU A 170 -4.91 8.38 -7.21
C LEU A 170 -3.75 9.08 -7.93
N ALA A 171 -3.32 8.56 -9.08
CA ALA A 171 -2.25 9.13 -9.89
C ALA A 171 -2.56 10.55 -10.42
N ALA A 172 -3.84 10.96 -10.46
CA ALA A 172 -4.23 12.30 -10.87
C ALA A 172 -4.01 13.37 -9.78
N MET A 173 -3.54 12.99 -8.59
CA MET A 173 -3.22 13.95 -7.52
C MET A 173 -2.08 14.89 -7.93
N LYS A 174 -2.39 16.18 -8.03
CA LYS A 174 -1.43 17.24 -8.41
C LYS A 174 -0.44 17.61 -7.32
N TYR A 175 -0.76 17.32 -6.06
CA TYR A 175 0.04 17.71 -4.91
C TYR A 175 0.82 16.51 -4.38
N ARG A 176 2.13 16.70 -4.19
CA ARG A 176 2.99 15.74 -3.48
C ARG A 176 3.02 16.11 -2.00
N PRO A 177 3.03 15.12 -1.09
CA PRO A 177 3.26 15.40 0.32
C PRO A 177 4.64 16.06 0.47
N SER A 178 4.72 17.08 1.32
CA SER A 178 5.99 17.68 1.68
C SER A 178 6.90 16.62 2.32
N PRO A 179 8.21 16.68 2.09
CA PRO A 179 9.15 15.83 2.82
C PRO A 179 8.89 16.01 4.31
N VAL A 180 8.74 14.88 5.01
CA VAL A 180 8.56 14.88 6.46
C VAL A 180 9.81 15.54 7.07
N GLY A 181 9.62 16.59 7.86
CA GLY A 181 10.72 17.32 8.50
C GLY A 181 11.50 16.45 9.49
N PRO A 182 12.75 16.80 9.83
CA PRO A 182 13.63 15.98 10.67
C PRO A 182 13.10 15.72 12.10
N ASP A 183 12.14 16.53 12.57
CA ASP A 183 11.54 16.43 13.91
C ASP A 183 10.13 15.82 13.93
N SER A 184 9.73 15.08 12.89
CA SER A 184 8.43 14.41 12.90
C SER A 184 8.33 13.40 14.03
N VAL A 185 7.56 13.76 15.05
CA VAL A 185 7.20 12.86 16.15
C VAL A 185 6.28 11.80 15.61
N ILE A 186 6.59 10.53 15.86
CA ILE A 186 5.68 9.46 15.47
C ILE A 186 4.59 9.32 16.54
N PRO A 187 3.30 9.42 16.15
CA PRO A 187 2.19 9.29 17.07
C PRO A 187 2.12 7.90 17.73
N SER A 188 1.65 7.85 18.98
CA SER A 188 1.43 6.60 19.72
C SER A 188 0.25 5.79 19.15
N ARG A 189 0.19 4.48 19.47
CA ARG A 189 -0.88 3.56 19.02
C ARG A 189 -2.29 4.11 19.25
N HIS A 190 -2.51 4.79 20.38
CA HIS A 190 -3.81 5.38 20.70
C HIS A 190 -4.23 6.42 19.66
N TYR A 191 -3.33 7.33 19.29
CA TYR A 191 -3.62 8.36 18.29
C TYR A 191 -3.75 7.79 16.88
N ILE A 192 -2.98 6.74 16.53
CA ILE A 192 -3.14 6.05 15.24
C ILE A 192 -4.52 5.37 15.16
N ALA A 193 -4.91 4.64 16.21
CA ALA A 193 -6.20 3.96 16.26
C ALA A 193 -7.37 4.95 16.18
N GLU A 194 -7.24 6.11 16.82
CA GLU A 194 -8.26 7.16 16.78
C GLU A 194 -8.32 7.84 15.40
N ALA A 195 -7.16 8.12 14.79
CA ALA A 195 -7.09 8.67 13.43
C ALA A 195 -7.72 7.73 12.39
N VAL A 196 -7.43 6.42 12.46
CA VAL A 196 -8.04 5.42 11.57
C VAL A 196 -9.57 5.39 11.69
N ARG A 197 -10.12 5.63 12.89
CA ARG A 197 -11.59 5.72 13.09
C ARG A 197 -12.22 6.98 12.50
N GLN A 198 -11.45 8.07 12.39
CA GLN A 198 -11.92 9.35 11.87
C GLN A 198 -11.77 9.47 10.34
N ILE A 199 -11.01 8.56 9.72
CA ILE A 199 -10.86 8.49 8.27
C ILE A 199 -12.11 7.83 7.67
N ASP A 200 -12.90 8.60 6.91
CA ASP A 200 -14.05 8.09 6.14
C ASP A 200 -13.59 7.44 4.81
N SER A 201 -12.63 6.52 4.94
CA SER A 201 -12.08 5.73 3.83
C SER A 201 -11.70 4.36 4.36
N MET A 202 -12.02 3.32 3.59
CA MET A 202 -11.62 1.95 3.95
C MET A 202 -10.10 1.82 3.81
N VAL A 203 -9.40 1.63 4.94
CA VAL A 203 -7.96 1.37 4.99
C VAL A 203 -7.76 -0.14 5.13
N ASP A 204 -7.13 -0.76 4.13
CA ASP A 204 -6.84 -2.20 4.10
C ASP A 204 -5.52 -2.52 4.84
N ILE A 205 -5.39 -1.99 6.06
CA ILE A 205 -4.24 -2.23 6.95
C ILE A 205 -4.77 -2.23 8.39
N THR A 206 -4.44 -3.27 9.15
CA THR A 206 -4.78 -3.37 10.57
C THR A 206 -3.91 -2.43 11.42
N VAL A 207 -4.37 -2.06 12.61
CA VAL A 207 -3.58 -1.24 13.55
C VAL A 207 -2.29 -1.96 13.94
N GLU A 208 -2.33 -3.29 14.02
CA GLU A 208 -1.20 -4.15 14.33
C GLU A 208 -0.15 -4.14 13.20
N GLU A 209 -0.56 -4.22 11.94
CA GLU A 209 0.35 -4.10 10.79
C GLU A 209 0.98 -2.71 10.71
N LEU A 210 0.21 -1.65 10.97
CA LEU A 210 0.75 -0.29 11.09
C LEU A 210 1.83 -0.19 12.18
N GLN A 211 1.63 -0.86 13.31
CA GLN A 211 2.62 -0.91 14.39
C GLN A 211 3.89 -1.65 13.95
N ILE A 212 3.77 -2.78 13.27
CA ILE A 212 4.93 -3.53 12.75
C ILE A 212 5.72 -2.68 11.74
N ILE A 213 5.03 -2.00 10.83
CA ILE A 213 5.66 -1.07 9.88
C ILE A 213 6.39 0.03 10.65
N PHE A 214 5.76 0.56 11.71
CA PHE A 214 6.35 1.61 12.52
C PHE A 214 7.61 1.17 13.27
N GLU A 215 7.57 0.02 13.94
CA GLU A 215 8.72 -0.54 14.65
C GLU A 215 9.89 -0.81 13.69
N ARG A 216 9.61 -1.30 12.48
CA ARG A 216 10.62 -1.49 11.44
C ARG A 216 11.21 -0.17 10.93
N ALA A 217 10.38 0.85 10.76
CA ALA A 217 10.84 2.19 10.37
C ALA A 217 11.74 2.81 11.45
N GLU A 218 11.40 2.67 12.74
CA GLU A 218 12.25 3.09 13.85
C GLU A 218 13.59 2.33 13.87
N ALA A 219 13.59 1.02 13.63
CA ALA A 219 14.81 0.24 13.56
C ALA A 219 15.73 0.72 12.41
N LEU A 220 15.17 1.06 11.25
CA LEU A 220 15.93 1.65 10.13
C LEU A 220 16.51 3.02 10.51
N ARG A 221 15.71 3.91 11.11
CA ARG A 221 16.19 5.21 11.58
C ARG A 221 17.32 5.07 12.59
N GLN A 222 17.18 4.14 13.54
CA GLN A 222 18.22 3.85 14.54
C GLN A 222 19.50 3.37 13.88
N LYS A 223 19.41 2.52 12.85
CA LYS A 223 20.56 2.06 12.08
C LYS A 223 21.25 3.22 11.35
N ASP A 224 20.49 4.11 10.70
CA ASP A 224 21.05 5.27 9.99
C ASP A 224 21.73 6.24 10.97
N VAL A 225 21.13 6.50 12.13
CA VAL A 225 21.71 7.34 13.19
C VAL A 225 23.02 6.75 13.73
N LEU A 226 23.06 5.44 13.95
CA LEU A 226 24.29 4.75 14.37
C LEU A 226 25.37 4.74 13.28
N ALA A 227 24.98 4.63 12.01
CA ALA A 227 25.91 4.64 10.87
C ALA A 227 26.41 6.04 10.51
N SER A 228 25.79 7.11 11.04
CA SER A 228 26.15 8.50 10.74
C SER A 228 27.58 8.85 11.15
N PHE A 229 28.15 8.13 12.12
CA PHE A 229 29.54 8.30 12.53
C PHE A 229 30.19 6.95 12.79
N ASP A 230 31.41 6.79 12.30
CA ASP A 230 32.32 5.80 12.88
C ASP A 230 32.82 6.35 14.22
N PHE A 231 32.20 5.88 15.30
CA PHE A 231 32.58 6.23 16.66
C PHE A 231 33.87 5.48 16.97
N GLU A 232 34.99 6.18 16.88
CA GLU A 232 36.32 5.63 17.12
C GLU A 232 36.87 6.16 18.46
N PRO A 233 37.62 5.35 19.23
CA PRO A 233 38.36 5.86 20.37
C PRO A 233 39.25 7.04 19.95
N GLY A 234 39.20 8.14 20.71
CA GLY A 234 39.91 9.36 20.39
C GLY A 234 39.15 10.35 19.50
N GLY A 235 38.04 9.94 18.86
CA GLY A 235 37.19 10.83 18.08
C GLY A 235 36.57 11.94 18.93
N VAL A 236 36.51 13.16 18.38
CA VAL A 236 35.92 14.34 19.03
C VAL A 236 34.64 14.73 18.29
N TYR A 237 33.57 14.98 19.03
CA TYR A 237 32.26 15.27 18.47
C TYR A 237 31.61 16.45 19.20
N SER A 238 30.80 17.23 18.48
CA SER A 238 29.99 18.31 19.06
C SER A 238 28.51 18.03 18.84
N ASN A 239 27.67 18.48 19.78
CA ASN A 239 26.22 18.49 19.62
C ASN A 239 25.70 19.68 18.80
N ASN A 240 26.56 20.65 18.46
CA ASN A 240 26.23 21.87 17.71
C ASN A 240 25.00 22.63 18.23
N ARG A 241 24.71 22.52 19.54
CA ARG A 241 23.61 23.27 20.16
C ARG A 241 24.04 24.71 20.45
N PRO A 242 23.15 25.71 20.38
CA PRO A 242 23.50 27.08 20.75
C PRO A 242 23.52 27.27 22.27
N GLY A 243 24.30 28.25 22.75
CA GLY A 243 24.24 28.74 24.12
C GLY A 243 24.77 27.76 25.19
N ALA A 244 24.11 27.74 26.35
CA ALA A 244 24.56 27.00 27.53
C ALA A 244 24.57 25.47 27.36
N ASP A 245 23.84 24.94 26.37
CA ASP A 245 23.75 23.50 26.08
C ASP A 245 24.81 23.02 25.08
N TRP A 246 25.61 23.93 24.51
CA TRP A 246 26.70 23.57 23.61
C TRP A 246 27.74 22.73 24.35
N SER A 247 28.19 21.64 23.75
CA SER A 247 29.20 20.76 24.35
C SER A 247 30.00 20.00 23.30
N VAL A 248 31.27 19.75 23.62
CA VAL A 248 32.20 18.94 22.83
C VAL A 248 32.67 17.76 23.68
N ARG A 249 32.52 16.55 23.17
CA ARG A 249 32.89 15.30 23.85
C ARG A 249 33.93 14.55 23.02
N LYS A 250 34.93 14.02 23.70
CA LYS A 250 35.89 13.07 23.15
C LYS A 250 35.58 11.68 23.65
N ILE A 251 35.49 10.71 22.75
CA ILE A 251 35.40 9.30 23.11
C ILE A 251 36.76 8.88 23.66
N ILE A 252 36.80 8.39 24.89
CA ILE A 252 38.02 7.88 25.52
C ILE A 252 38.15 6.39 25.23
N ASP A 253 37.09 5.63 25.52
CA ASP A 253 37.11 4.18 25.49
C ASP A 253 35.68 3.61 25.42
N TYR A 254 35.59 2.28 25.32
CA TYR A 254 34.34 1.51 25.33
C TYR A 254 34.30 0.57 26.53
N ALA A 255 33.16 0.48 27.18
CA ALA A 255 32.90 -0.63 28.11
C ALA A 255 32.22 -1.76 27.35
N SER A 256 32.98 -2.82 27.08
CA SER A 256 32.49 -4.00 26.37
C SER A 256 31.42 -4.74 27.16
N HIS A 257 30.36 -5.16 26.47
CA HIS A 257 29.30 -6.01 27.03
C HIS A 257 29.00 -7.15 26.04
N PRO A 258 28.65 -8.37 26.50
CA PRO A 258 28.35 -9.50 25.60
C PRO A 258 27.20 -9.23 24.61
N ASP A 259 26.28 -8.35 24.99
CA ASP A 259 25.25 -7.78 24.12
C ASP A 259 25.75 -6.46 23.50
N PRO A 260 25.97 -6.39 22.17
CA PRO A 260 26.44 -5.18 21.49
C PRO A 260 25.53 -3.95 21.69
N ASN A 261 24.24 -4.15 21.94
CA ASN A 261 23.31 -3.04 22.19
C ASN A 261 23.50 -2.40 23.58
N ARG A 262 24.27 -3.04 24.46
CA ARG A 262 24.61 -2.55 25.81
C ARG A 262 26.05 -2.10 25.95
N GLU A 263 26.81 -2.05 24.85
CA GLU A 263 28.13 -1.41 24.84
C GLU A 263 27.99 0.07 25.19
N LEU A 264 28.81 0.53 26.15
CA LEU A 264 28.80 1.92 26.60
C LEU A 264 30.00 2.67 26.02
N ILE A 265 29.74 3.87 25.51
CA ILE A 265 30.76 4.85 25.16
C ILE A 265 31.16 5.61 26.41
N ILE A 266 32.44 5.53 26.76
CA ILE A 266 33.05 6.36 27.81
C ILE A 266 33.61 7.61 27.13
N TYR A 267 33.15 8.78 27.57
CA TYR A 267 33.54 10.05 26.99
C TYR A 267 33.97 11.06 28.04
N ARG A 268 34.78 12.04 27.61
CA ARG A 268 35.11 13.23 28.39
C ARG A 268 34.68 14.48 27.67
N VAL A 269 34.06 15.40 28.41
CA VAL A 269 33.69 16.71 27.91
C VAL A 269 34.94 17.59 27.83
N LEU A 270 35.31 17.99 26.62
CA LEU A 270 36.45 18.87 26.37
C LEU A 270 36.06 20.34 26.54
N GLU A 271 34.89 20.73 26.02
CA GLU A 271 34.42 22.12 25.99
C GLU A 271 32.90 22.20 26.20
N GLY A 272 32.43 23.35 26.68
CA GLY A 272 31.01 23.65 26.86
C GLY A 272 30.39 23.12 28.15
N ALA A 273 29.10 22.79 28.12
CA ALA A 273 28.33 22.31 29.26
C ALA A 273 29.00 21.10 29.92
N GLU A 274 29.20 21.16 31.24
CA GLU A 274 29.86 20.12 32.05
C GLU A 274 31.33 19.85 31.67
N ARG A 275 32.06 20.89 31.25
CA ARG A 275 33.50 20.80 30.93
C ARG A 275 34.30 20.06 32.00
N ASN A 276 35.24 19.23 31.56
CA ASN A 276 36.08 18.33 32.38
C ASN A 276 35.36 17.15 33.04
N ARG A 277 34.04 17.02 32.89
CA ARG A 277 33.33 15.83 33.35
C ARG A 277 33.62 14.63 32.45
N THR A 278 33.76 13.46 33.06
CA THR A 278 33.77 12.18 32.37
C THR A 278 32.44 11.48 32.63
N GLY A 279 31.88 10.85 31.61
CA GLY A 279 30.62 10.13 31.71
C GLY A 279 30.58 8.94 30.78
N SER A 280 29.51 8.16 30.89
CA SER A 280 29.24 7.01 30.01
C SER A 280 27.80 7.08 29.51
N CYS A 281 27.57 6.67 28.27
CA CYS A 281 26.23 6.50 27.72
C CYS A 281 26.21 5.38 26.68
N SER A 282 25.03 4.89 26.33
CA SER A 282 24.88 3.94 25.22
C SER A 282 25.35 4.56 23.90
N ARG A 283 25.71 3.70 22.94
CA ARG A 283 26.08 4.11 21.58
C ARG A 283 24.96 4.93 20.91
N MET A 284 23.69 4.55 21.14
CA MET A 284 22.52 5.26 20.62
C MET A 284 22.36 6.67 21.22
N GLU A 285 22.52 6.81 22.54
CA GLU A 285 22.44 8.12 23.20
C GLU A 285 23.53 9.06 22.71
N PHE A 286 24.76 8.56 22.55
CA PHE A 286 25.86 9.34 22.00
C PHE A 286 25.58 9.74 20.55
N ALA A 287 25.07 8.83 19.72
CA ALA A 287 24.77 9.10 18.32
C ALA A 287 23.64 10.12 18.13
N ARG A 288 22.63 10.13 19.00
CA ARG A 288 21.59 11.18 19.00
C ARG A 288 22.13 12.53 19.47
N TRP A 289 23.08 12.54 20.39
CA TRP A 289 23.73 13.74 20.91
C TRP A 289 24.71 14.35 19.90
N ALA A 290 25.51 13.53 19.22
CA ALA A 290 26.53 13.97 18.27
C ALA A 290 25.91 14.46 16.97
N LYS A 291 26.25 15.69 16.56
CA LYS A 291 25.82 16.30 15.29
C LYS A 291 26.96 16.49 14.29
N GLN A 292 28.20 16.55 14.77
CA GLN A 292 29.37 16.75 13.93
C GLN A 292 30.61 16.11 14.55
N LYS A 293 31.45 15.42 13.74
CA LYS A 293 32.80 15.00 14.12
C LYS A 293 33.74 16.19 13.90
N LEU A 294 34.51 16.55 14.92
CA LEU A 294 35.48 17.64 14.90
C LEU A 294 36.88 17.07 14.69
N GLN A 295 37.71 17.82 13.97
CA GLN A 295 39.15 17.57 13.90
C GLN A 295 39.88 18.54 14.83
N PRO A 296 40.99 18.13 15.46
CA PRO A 296 41.81 19.06 16.24
C PRO A 296 42.29 20.19 15.33
N ALA A 297 42.12 21.45 15.74
CA ALA A 297 42.83 22.54 15.09
C ALA A 297 44.33 22.27 15.25
N GLY A 298 45.04 22.06 14.13
CA GLY A 298 46.49 21.90 14.15
C GLY A 298 47.11 23.09 14.89
N ARG A 299 48.03 22.82 15.82
CA ARG A 299 48.86 23.87 16.41
C ARG A 299 49.76 24.41 15.30
N SER A 300 49.43 25.58 14.75
CA SER A 300 50.38 26.43 14.04
C SER A 300 51.38 27.02 15.04
#